data_AF-C0SU72-F1
#
_entry.id   AF-C0SU72-F1
#
_cell.length_a   1.000
_cell.length_b   1.000
_cell.length_c   1.000
_cell.angle_alpha   90.00
_cell.angle_beta   90.00
_cell.angle_gamma   90.00
#
_symmetry.space_group_name_H-M   'P 1'
#
loop_
_entity.id
_entity.type
_entity.pdbx_description
1 polymer ?
#
loop_
_entity_poly.entity_id
_entity_poly.type
_entity_poly.pdbx_seq_one_letter_code
_entity_poly.pdbx_strand_id
1 'polypeptide(L)'
;MNKRVKDVVDAIVVAVQRVLDEKVVTESEYRTAVHYLMNVAEHREIALLCDVFFDSTVVATKARRSQASTPAIEGPYYRDDAPLVDDRLKVYDTDDHKPLLIQGTVNAVDGSVVENVTIDVWHSTPDGKYSGFHDDIPTDFYRGKLRVGADGGFRVRTTMPAPYQIPNQGPTGALLETMGGHSWRPAHVHFKVKAPGYETLTTQYYFEGGDWVTDDCCNGVESSLITPDVVEDGARVMNISFVMESAHAEAGANA
;
A
#
# COMPACT_ATOMS: atom_id res chain seq x y z
N MET A 1 19.90 -25.91 10.34
CA MET A 1 18.44 -25.98 10.17
C MET A 1 17.83 -24.70 10.71
N ASN A 2 17.08 -23.94 9.90
CA ASN A 2 16.44 -22.70 10.37
C ASN A 2 15.12 -23.06 11.09
N LYS A 3 15.08 -22.88 12.42
CA LYS A 3 13.94 -23.27 13.26
C LYS A 3 12.67 -22.48 12.89
N ARG A 4 12.80 -21.17 12.62
CA ARG A 4 11.67 -20.31 12.30
C ARG A 4 11.06 -20.65 10.94
N VAL A 5 11.90 -20.93 9.93
CA VAL A 5 11.41 -21.36 8.61
C VAL A 5 10.65 -22.67 8.71
N LYS A 6 11.17 -23.65 9.45
CA LYS A 6 10.50 -24.94 9.65
C LYS A 6 9.12 -24.76 10.31
N ASP A 7 9.05 -23.98 11.39
CA ASP A 7 7.81 -23.70 12.12
C ASP A 7 6.72 -23.09 11.22
N VAL A 8 7.06 -22.06 10.43
CA VAL A 8 6.11 -21.41 9.51
C VAL A 8 5.67 -22.36 8.40
N VAL A 9 6.64 -23.01 7.73
CA VAL A 9 6.37 -23.83 6.55
C VAL A 9 5.54 -25.05 6.92
N ASP A 10 5.87 -25.73 8.02
CA ASP A 10 5.08 -26.88 8.49
C ASP A 10 3.63 -26.46 8.77
N ALA A 11 3.42 -25.32 9.43
CA ALA A 11 2.08 -24.82 9.74
C ALA A 11 1.26 -24.50 8.48
N ILE A 12 1.87 -23.87 7.47
CA ILE A 12 1.23 -23.60 6.18
C ILE A 12 0.86 -24.92 5.47
N VAL A 13 1.79 -25.86 5.41
CA VAL A 13 1.56 -27.17 4.77
C VAL A 13 0.39 -27.90 5.43
N VAL A 14 0.36 -27.99 6.76
CA VAL A 14 -0.72 -28.63 7.50
C VAL A 14 -2.05 -27.92 7.27
N ALA A 15 -2.06 -26.58 7.26
CA ALA A 15 -3.29 -25.82 7.01
C ALA A 15 -3.85 -26.06 5.60
N VAL A 16 -3.00 -26.07 4.58
CA VAL A 16 -3.41 -26.35 3.19
C VAL A 16 -3.88 -27.79 3.05
N GLN A 17 -3.15 -28.77 3.60
CA GLN A 17 -3.55 -30.19 3.58
C GLN A 17 -4.94 -30.41 4.20
N ARG A 18 -5.22 -29.74 5.32
CA ARG A 18 -6.54 -29.79 5.95
C ARG A 18 -7.63 -29.25 5.03
N VAL A 19 -7.39 -28.12 4.35
CA VAL A 19 -8.37 -27.55 3.39
C VAL A 19 -8.61 -28.50 2.21
N LEU A 20 -7.56 -29.14 1.68
CA LEU A 20 -7.69 -30.09 0.58
C LEU A 20 -8.59 -31.29 0.98
N ASP A 21 -8.42 -31.81 2.19
CA ASP A 21 -9.24 -32.92 2.73
C ASP A 21 -10.69 -32.46 3.02
N GLU A 22 -10.86 -31.36 3.76
CA GLU A 22 -12.18 -30.83 4.16
C GLU A 22 -13.06 -30.44 2.97
N LYS A 23 -12.46 -29.95 1.89
CA LYS A 23 -13.17 -29.57 0.65
C LYS A 23 -13.24 -30.69 -0.37
N VAL A 24 -12.70 -31.87 -0.03
CA VAL A 24 -12.70 -33.06 -0.91
C VAL A 24 -12.13 -32.71 -2.29
N VAL A 25 -11.01 -31.98 -2.30
CA VAL A 25 -10.38 -31.52 -3.55
C VAL A 25 -9.92 -32.73 -4.34
N THR A 26 -10.39 -32.82 -5.59
CA THR A 26 -10.10 -33.94 -6.49
C THR A 26 -8.69 -33.82 -7.07
N GLU A 27 -8.15 -34.93 -7.59
CA GLU A 27 -6.87 -34.89 -8.31
C GLU A 27 -6.92 -33.93 -9.51
N SER A 28 -8.04 -33.88 -10.23
CA SER A 28 -8.21 -32.97 -11.37
C SER A 28 -8.15 -31.51 -10.95
N GLU A 29 -8.82 -31.12 -9.86
CA GLU A 29 -8.76 -29.76 -9.33
C GLU A 29 -7.36 -29.42 -8.83
N TYR A 30 -6.67 -30.36 -8.17
CA TYR A 30 -5.29 -30.16 -7.77
C TYR A 30 -4.36 -29.90 -8.97
N ARG A 31 -4.48 -30.66 -10.06
CA ARG A 31 -3.69 -30.42 -11.28
C ARG A 31 -4.01 -29.05 -11.90
N THR A 32 -5.29 -28.67 -11.94
CA THR A 32 -5.71 -27.33 -12.39
C THR A 32 -5.09 -26.24 -11.53
N ALA A 33 -5.08 -26.38 -10.20
CA ALA A 33 -4.47 -25.41 -9.29
C ALA A 33 -2.94 -25.30 -9.49
N VAL A 34 -2.25 -26.42 -9.72
CA VAL A 34 -0.81 -26.40 -10.03
C VAL A 34 -0.54 -25.68 -11.35
N HIS A 35 -1.30 -25.97 -12.41
CA HIS A 35 -1.18 -25.26 -13.69
C HIS A 35 -1.51 -23.77 -13.56
N TYR A 36 -2.49 -23.41 -12.73
CA TYR A 36 -2.78 -22.01 -12.39
C TYR A 36 -1.56 -21.32 -11.78
N LEU A 37 -0.89 -21.93 -10.79
CA LEU A 37 0.31 -21.35 -10.18
C LEU A 37 1.48 -21.25 -11.16
N MET A 38 1.63 -22.20 -12.08
CA MET A 38 2.60 -22.09 -13.16
C MET A 38 2.28 -20.90 -14.08
N ASN A 39 1.01 -20.72 -14.43
CA ASN A 39 0.54 -19.59 -15.24
C ASN A 39 0.80 -18.23 -14.55
N VAL A 40 0.58 -18.15 -13.23
CA VAL A 40 0.93 -16.96 -12.41
C VAL A 40 2.42 -16.65 -12.51
N ALA A 41 3.28 -17.67 -12.45
CA ALA A 41 4.72 -17.48 -12.60
C ALA A 41 5.11 -17.00 -14.01
N GLU A 42 4.51 -17.58 -15.06
CA GLU A 42 4.74 -17.19 -16.46
C GLU A 42 4.35 -15.71 -16.71
N HIS A 43 3.27 -15.24 -16.08
CA HIS A 43 2.82 -13.85 -16.15
C HIS A 43 3.55 -12.91 -15.18
N ARG A 44 4.51 -13.41 -14.39
CA ARG A 44 5.25 -12.66 -13.37
C ARG A 44 4.35 -12.06 -12.29
N GLU A 45 3.23 -12.71 -11.99
CA GLU A 45 2.22 -12.23 -11.04
C GLU A 45 2.36 -12.85 -9.64
N ILE A 46 3.45 -13.55 -9.32
CA ILE A 46 3.62 -14.16 -7.98
C ILE A 46 3.47 -13.12 -6.87
N ALA A 47 4.12 -11.96 -7.02
CA ALA A 47 4.02 -10.86 -6.06
C ALA A 47 2.59 -10.33 -5.98
N LEU A 48 1.95 -10.09 -7.13
CA LEU A 48 0.56 -9.61 -7.18
C LEU A 48 -0.40 -10.56 -6.48
N LEU A 49 -0.30 -11.87 -6.77
CA LEU A 49 -1.12 -12.90 -6.14
C LEU A 49 -0.92 -12.90 -4.62
N CYS A 50 0.32 -12.83 -4.16
CA CYS A 50 0.62 -12.79 -2.74
C CYS A 50 0.08 -11.53 -2.06
N ASP A 51 0.20 -10.37 -2.69
CA ASP A 51 -0.21 -9.09 -2.12
C ASP A 51 -1.74 -9.01 -1.97
N VAL A 52 -2.49 -9.51 -2.97
CA VAL A 52 -3.96 -9.55 -2.95
C VAL A 52 -4.50 -10.36 -1.78
N PHE A 53 -3.92 -11.54 -1.50
CA PHE A 53 -4.50 -12.48 -0.54
C PHE A 53 -3.83 -12.48 0.84
N PHE A 54 -2.58 -12.00 0.97
CA PHE A 54 -1.81 -12.19 2.21
C PHE A 54 -1.21 -10.91 2.79
N ASP A 55 -0.86 -9.90 1.99
CA ASP A 55 -0.09 -8.76 2.51
C ASP A 55 -0.88 -7.94 3.55
N SER A 56 -2.18 -7.74 3.34
CA SER A 56 -3.06 -7.10 4.34
C SER A 56 -3.03 -7.80 5.70
N THR A 57 -2.90 -9.13 5.73
CA THR A 57 -2.76 -9.91 6.98
C THR A 57 -1.39 -9.70 7.65
N VAL A 58 -0.31 -9.58 6.85
CA VAL A 58 1.04 -9.28 7.35
C VAL A 58 1.06 -7.87 7.96
N VAL A 59 0.48 -6.90 7.26
CA VAL A 59 0.33 -5.52 7.72
C VAL A 59 -0.49 -5.44 9.00
N ALA A 60 -1.66 -6.09 9.06
CA ALA A 60 -2.47 -6.13 10.28
C ALA A 60 -1.74 -6.80 11.46
N THR A 61 -0.85 -7.75 11.18
CA THR A 61 0.00 -8.37 12.21
C THR A 61 1.07 -7.41 12.73
N LYS A 62 1.68 -6.60 11.85
CA LYS A 62 2.58 -5.49 12.25
C LYS A 62 1.83 -4.45 13.06
N ALA A 63 0.67 -4.00 12.59
CA ALA A 63 -0.16 -2.98 13.23
C ALA A 63 -0.51 -3.32 14.67
N ARG A 64 -0.90 -4.58 14.95
CA ARG A 64 -1.24 -5.06 16.31
C ARG A 64 -0.09 -5.03 17.32
N ARG A 65 1.15 -4.83 16.87
CA ARG A 65 2.36 -4.83 17.69
C ARG A 65 3.05 -3.46 17.74
N SER A 66 2.52 -2.47 17.04
CA SER A 66 3.12 -1.15 16.91
C SER A 66 2.22 -0.09 17.53
N GLN A 67 2.82 0.96 18.07
CA GLN A 67 2.14 2.18 18.51
C GLN A 67 2.17 3.29 17.44
N ALA A 68 2.78 3.03 16.29
CA ALA A 68 2.79 3.95 15.15
C ALA A 68 1.39 4.12 14.53
N SER A 69 1.24 5.09 13.62
CA SER A 69 0.04 5.20 12.78
C SER A 69 -0.24 3.89 12.04
N THR A 70 -1.51 3.64 11.73
CA THR A 70 -1.96 2.44 11.03
C THR A 70 -1.15 2.22 9.75
N PRO A 71 -0.39 1.11 9.63
CA PRO A 71 0.31 0.77 8.41
C PRO A 71 -0.68 0.23 7.38
N ALA A 72 -0.27 0.24 6.11
CA ALA A 72 -1.01 -0.33 5.01
C ALA A 72 -0.07 -1.06 4.06
N ILE A 73 -0.63 -1.83 3.12
CA ILE A 73 0.13 -2.51 2.08
C ILE A 73 0.91 -1.50 1.23
N GLU A 74 2.13 -1.86 0.82
CA GLU A 74 2.96 -0.98 -0.01
C GLU A 74 2.45 -0.90 -1.45
N GLY A 75 1.99 -2.05 -1.95
CA GLY A 75 1.63 -2.23 -3.35
C GLY A 75 2.86 -2.23 -4.27
N PRO A 76 2.65 -2.58 -5.55
CA PRO A 76 3.75 -2.85 -6.48
C PRO A 76 4.40 -1.58 -7.07
N TYR A 77 3.85 -0.40 -6.81
CA TYR A 77 4.18 0.82 -7.54
C TYR A 77 5.06 1.80 -6.79
N TYR A 78 5.69 1.39 -5.68
CA TYR A 78 6.66 2.23 -4.98
C TYR A 78 7.96 2.38 -5.80
N ARG A 79 8.58 3.57 -5.73
CA ARG A 79 9.90 3.85 -6.29
C ARG A 79 10.71 4.69 -5.32
N ASP A 80 11.96 4.31 -5.11
CA ASP A 80 12.87 5.04 -4.21
C ASP A 80 13.54 6.25 -4.88
N ASP A 81 13.49 6.36 -6.20
CA ASP A 81 14.14 7.44 -6.96
C ASP A 81 13.24 8.66 -7.22
N ALA A 82 12.12 8.79 -6.49
CA ALA A 82 11.27 9.97 -6.56
C ALA A 82 12.04 11.26 -6.19
N PRO A 83 11.78 12.39 -6.87
CA PRO A 83 12.50 13.64 -6.63
C PRO A 83 12.09 14.30 -5.31
N LEU A 84 12.98 15.11 -4.73
CA LEU A 84 12.58 16.06 -3.69
C LEU A 84 11.70 17.15 -4.31
N VAL A 85 10.66 17.55 -3.59
CA VAL A 85 9.76 18.64 -3.98
C VAL A 85 9.50 19.56 -2.80
N ASP A 86 9.20 20.82 -3.09
CA ASP A 86 8.92 21.82 -2.05
C ASP A 86 7.45 21.78 -1.62
N ASP A 87 6.52 22.20 -2.49
CA ASP A 87 5.10 22.33 -2.14
C ASP A 87 4.14 21.68 -3.14
N ARG A 88 4.64 21.02 -4.20
CA ARG A 88 3.82 20.45 -5.26
C ARG A 88 4.44 19.23 -5.93
N LEU A 89 3.63 18.19 -6.16
CA LEU A 89 4.00 17.07 -7.04
C LEU A 89 3.87 17.48 -8.51
N LYS A 90 4.79 17.04 -9.35
CA LYS A 90 4.70 17.24 -10.79
C LYS A 90 3.55 16.39 -11.34
N VAL A 91 2.69 17.00 -12.15
CA VAL A 91 1.51 16.38 -12.78
C VAL A 91 1.39 16.92 -14.20
N TYR A 92 0.67 16.25 -15.09
CA TYR A 92 0.48 16.74 -16.46
C TYR A 92 -0.53 17.87 -16.50
N ASP A 93 -0.19 19.03 -17.07
CA ASP A 93 -1.12 20.17 -17.26
C ASP A 93 -2.44 19.79 -17.97
N THR A 94 -2.45 18.70 -18.74
CA THR A 94 -3.61 18.18 -19.47
C THR A 94 -4.56 17.33 -18.65
N ASP A 95 -4.19 16.93 -17.44
CA ASP A 95 -5.06 16.13 -16.58
C ASP A 95 -6.35 16.91 -16.25
N ASP A 96 -7.45 16.20 -16.05
CA ASP A 96 -8.66 16.75 -15.45
C ASP A 96 -8.43 16.93 -13.94
N HIS A 97 -7.58 17.91 -13.60
CA HIS A 97 -7.05 18.08 -12.26
C HIS A 97 -8.16 18.46 -11.29
N LYS A 98 -8.61 17.49 -10.49
CA LYS A 98 -9.26 17.80 -9.23
C LYS A 98 -8.16 18.08 -8.20
N PRO A 99 -8.05 19.31 -7.68
CA PRO A 99 -6.93 19.66 -6.81
C PRO A 99 -7.04 18.96 -5.45
N LEU A 100 -5.92 18.41 -5.01
CA LEU A 100 -5.73 17.76 -3.71
C LEU A 100 -4.63 18.48 -2.94
N LEU A 101 -4.94 18.88 -1.72
CA LEU A 101 -3.99 19.38 -0.74
C LEU A 101 -3.76 18.31 0.32
N ILE A 102 -2.51 17.89 0.50
CA ILE A 102 -2.12 16.97 1.56
C ILE A 102 -1.29 17.77 2.56
N GLN A 103 -1.68 17.75 3.83
CA GLN A 103 -0.97 18.46 4.89
C GLN A 103 -1.09 17.73 6.23
N GLY A 104 -0.20 18.06 7.15
CA GLY A 104 -0.19 17.32 8.40
C GLY A 104 1.05 17.54 9.25
N THR A 105 1.19 16.64 10.24
CA THR A 105 2.32 16.61 11.15
C THR A 105 2.92 15.22 11.28
N VAL A 106 4.20 15.14 11.64
CA VAL A 106 4.88 13.90 12.03
C VAL A 106 5.41 14.02 13.46
N ASN A 107 4.94 13.14 14.33
CA ASN A 107 5.38 13.07 15.73
C ASN A 107 5.77 11.64 16.10
N ALA A 108 6.51 11.49 17.19
CA ALA A 108 6.80 10.20 17.79
C ALA A 108 5.61 9.73 18.66
N VAL A 109 5.64 8.47 19.07
CA VAL A 109 4.66 7.87 20.01
C VAL A 109 4.55 8.66 21.32
N ASP A 110 5.64 9.26 21.81
CA ASP A 110 5.65 10.07 23.03
C ASP A 110 5.17 11.52 22.83
N GLY A 111 4.78 11.87 21.59
CA GLY A 111 4.32 13.20 21.20
C GLY A 111 5.42 14.19 20.85
N SER A 112 6.70 13.80 20.91
CA SER A 112 7.80 14.66 20.47
C SER A 112 7.84 14.82 18.95
N VAL A 113 8.36 15.96 18.47
CA VAL A 113 8.59 16.17 17.03
C VAL A 113 9.73 15.28 16.57
N VAL A 114 9.53 14.60 15.43
CA VAL A 114 10.58 13.76 14.82
C VAL A 114 11.42 14.62 13.88
N GLU A 115 12.73 14.67 14.13
CA GLU A 115 13.67 15.40 13.29
C GLU A 115 14.08 14.62 12.03
N ASN A 116 14.47 15.35 10.98
CA ASN A 116 15.03 14.79 9.73
C ASN A 116 14.09 13.79 9.02
N VAL A 117 12.78 13.96 9.15
CA VAL A 117 11.80 13.12 8.48
C VAL A 117 11.76 13.41 6.98
N THR A 118 11.70 12.34 6.19
CA THR A 118 11.34 12.36 4.78
C THR A 118 10.04 11.59 4.57
N ILE A 119 9.10 12.16 3.80
CA ILE A 119 7.86 11.51 3.41
C ILE A 119 7.91 11.27 1.90
N ASP A 120 8.01 10.02 1.48
CA ASP A 120 7.82 9.66 0.09
C ASP A 120 6.30 9.56 -0.18
N VAL A 121 5.81 10.26 -1.19
CA VAL A 121 4.40 10.29 -1.60
C VAL A 121 4.29 9.79 -3.03
N TRP A 122 3.34 8.90 -3.30
CA TRP A 122 2.98 8.51 -4.65
C TRP A 122 1.51 8.15 -4.79
N HIS A 123 0.94 8.39 -5.95
CA HIS A 123 -0.44 8.00 -6.25
C HIS A 123 -0.66 7.83 -7.75
N SER A 124 -1.85 7.36 -8.12
CA SER A 124 -2.25 7.21 -9.51
C SER A 124 -2.53 8.56 -10.19
N THR A 125 -2.44 8.58 -11.52
CA THR A 125 -3.04 9.62 -12.36
C THR A 125 -4.58 9.59 -12.22
N PRO A 126 -5.29 10.62 -12.73
CA PRO A 126 -6.76 10.59 -12.79
C PRO A 126 -7.36 9.42 -13.58
N ASP A 127 -6.54 8.70 -14.38
CA ASP A 127 -6.93 7.49 -15.11
C ASP A 127 -6.51 6.20 -14.41
N GLY A 128 -6.04 6.27 -13.16
CA GLY A 128 -5.65 5.08 -12.38
C GLY A 128 -4.27 4.52 -12.73
N LYS A 129 -3.42 5.26 -13.46
CA LYS A 129 -2.09 4.80 -13.90
C LYS A 129 -0.98 5.28 -12.99
N TYR A 130 0.11 4.54 -12.92
CA TYR A 130 1.27 4.89 -12.09
C TYR A 130 2.49 5.21 -12.95
N SER A 131 3.11 6.35 -12.68
CA SER A 131 4.30 6.80 -13.42
C SER A 131 5.49 5.85 -13.27
N GLY A 132 6.24 5.65 -14.36
CA GLY A 132 7.32 4.68 -14.44
C GLY A 132 6.89 3.21 -14.56
N PHE A 133 5.59 2.92 -14.54
CA PHE A 133 5.04 1.56 -14.71
C PHE A 133 4.07 1.45 -15.88
N HIS A 134 3.38 2.55 -16.23
CA HIS A 134 2.36 2.57 -17.27
C HIS A 134 2.64 3.67 -18.29
N ASP A 135 2.32 3.39 -19.56
CA ASP A 135 2.20 4.33 -20.68
C ASP A 135 3.35 5.33 -20.83
N ASP A 136 4.58 4.92 -20.50
CA ASP A 136 5.78 5.76 -20.53
C ASP A 136 5.65 7.09 -19.76
N ILE A 137 4.75 7.15 -18.77
CA ILE A 137 4.58 8.32 -17.91
C ILE A 137 5.90 8.56 -17.16
N PRO A 138 6.51 9.76 -17.24
CA PRO A 138 7.82 10.03 -16.67
C PRO A 138 7.87 9.78 -15.17
N THR A 139 8.98 9.19 -14.70
CA THR A 139 9.13 8.69 -13.33
C THR A 139 9.07 9.75 -12.24
N ASP A 140 9.17 11.03 -12.60
CA ASP A 140 9.10 12.19 -11.70
C ASP A 140 7.67 12.77 -11.55
N PHE A 141 6.66 12.20 -12.21
CA PHE A 141 5.27 12.65 -12.11
C PHE A 141 4.47 11.87 -11.06
N TYR A 142 3.49 12.51 -10.41
CA TYR A 142 2.59 11.95 -9.38
C TYR A 142 3.32 11.32 -8.18
N ARG A 143 4.57 11.72 -7.98
CA ARG A 143 5.49 11.20 -6.97
C ARG A 143 6.39 12.31 -6.46
N GLY A 144 6.82 12.22 -5.21
CA GLY A 144 7.79 13.15 -4.66
C GLY A 144 8.20 12.80 -3.24
N LYS A 145 9.28 13.40 -2.78
CA LYS A 145 9.79 13.31 -1.42
C LYS A 145 9.68 14.66 -0.74
N LEU A 146 9.02 14.71 0.41
CA LEU A 146 8.86 15.90 1.22
C LEU A 146 9.86 15.88 2.37
N ARG A 147 10.48 17.03 2.64
CA ARG A 147 11.16 17.25 3.92
C ARG A 147 10.17 17.84 4.89
N VAL A 148 10.07 17.24 6.07
CA VAL A 148 9.22 17.76 7.13
C VAL A 148 9.92 18.93 7.82
N GLY A 149 9.16 19.98 8.13
CA GLY A 149 9.64 21.17 8.82
C GLY A 149 10.12 20.86 10.25
N ALA A 150 10.86 21.80 10.84
CA ALA A 150 11.37 21.66 12.22
C ALA A 150 10.26 21.63 13.28
N ASP A 151 9.05 22.06 12.93
CA ASP A 151 7.83 21.97 13.75
C ASP A 151 7.07 20.64 13.55
N GLY A 152 7.62 19.72 12.74
CA GLY A 152 6.96 18.46 12.37
C GLY A 152 5.93 18.62 11.24
N GLY A 153 5.73 19.82 10.70
CA GLY A 153 4.73 20.10 9.68
C GLY A 153 5.16 19.71 8.25
N PHE A 154 4.21 19.28 7.43
CA PHE A 154 4.42 19.10 5.99
C PHE A 154 3.18 19.53 5.21
N ARG A 155 3.39 19.88 3.93
CA ARG A 155 2.34 20.26 3.00
C ARG A 155 2.78 19.98 1.57
N VAL A 156 1.89 19.40 0.76
CA VAL A 156 2.11 19.23 -0.68
C VAL A 156 0.78 19.35 -1.43
N ARG A 157 0.81 20.03 -2.58
CA ARG A 157 -0.30 20.09 -3.54
C ARG A 157 -0.11 19.05 -4.63
N THR A 158 -1.19 18.43 -5.04
CA THR A 158 -1.22 17.46 -6.13
C THR A 158 -2.62 17.42 -6.75
N THR A 159 -2.88 16.43 -7.59
CA THR A 159 -4.21 16.10 -8.10
C THR A 159 -4.79 14.86 -7.41
N MET A 160 -6.11 14.74 -7.39
CA MET A 160 -6.80 13.58 -6.88
C MET A 160 -6.41 12.31 -7.67
N PRO A 161 -6.12 11.20 -6.98
CA PRO A 161 -6.01 9.91 -7.63
C PRO A 161 -7.40 9.39 -8.03
N ALA A 162 -7.40 8.34 -8.85
CA ALA A 162 -8.60 7.59 -9.18
C ALA A 162 -8.56 6.17 -8.60
N PRO A 163 -9.74 5.53 -8.40
CA PRO A 163 -9.79 4.09 -8.24
C PRO A 163 -9.12 3.41 -9.44
N TYR A 164 -8.45 2.29 -9.20
CA TYR A 164 -7.74 1.59 -10.26
C TYR A 164 -7.94 0.08 -10.13
N GLN A 165 -7.77 -0.61 -11.25
CA GLN A 165 -7.73 -2.06 -11.25
C GLN A 165 -6.29 -2.54 -11.13
N ILE A 166 -6.01 -3.46 -10.20
CA ILE A 166 -4.79 -4.27 -10.31
C ILE A 166 -4.77 -5.00 -11.67
N PRO A 167 -3.61 -5.47 -12.18
CA PRO A 167 -3.57 -6.21 -13.43
C PRO A 167 -4.63 -7.31 -13.48
N ASN A 168 -5.61 -7.16 -14.37
CA ASN A 168 -6.82 -7.98 -14.40
C ASN A 168 -6.89 -8.92 -15.62
N GLN A 169 -6.03 -8.72 -16.62
CA GLN A 169 -5.97 -9.58 -17.81
C GLN A 169 -5.13 -10.86 -17.59
N GLY A 170 -4.47 -10.97 -16.43
CA GLY A 170 -3.66 -12.12 -16.06
C GLY A 170 -4.39 -13.10 -15.13
N PRO A 171 -3.70 -14.18 -14.72
CA PRO A 171 -4.28 -15.23 -13.89
C PRO A 171 -4.83 -14.72 -12.55
N THR A 172 -4.22 -13.71 -11.92
CA THR A 172 -4.71 -13.17 -10.65
C THR A 172 -6.10 -12.53 -10.81
N GLY A 173 -6.28 -11.71 -11.85
CA GLY A 173 -7.58 -11.13 -12.20
C GLY A 173 -8.64 -12.20 -12.49
N ALA A 174 -8.27 -13.20 -13.29
CA ALA A 174 -9.15 -14.32 -13.62
C ALA A 174 -9.58 -15.12 -12.39
N LEU A 175 -8.69 -15.32 -11.40
CA LEU A 175 -9.03 -15.98 -10.14
C LEU A 175 -10.05 -15.15 -9.35
N LEU A 176 -9.82 -13.84 -9.21
CA LEU A 176 -10.73 -12.95 -8.50
C LEU A 176 -12.13 -12.95 -9.13
N GLU A 177 -12.22 -12.84 -10.46
CA GLU A 177 -13.49 -12.92 -11.18
C GLU A 177 -14.17 -14.28 -11.00
N THR A 178 -13.41 -15.38 -11.05
CA THR A 178 -13.93 -16.75 -10.84
C THR A 178 -14.51 -16.92 -9.43
N MET A 179 -13.95 -16.22 -8.44
CA MET A 179 -14.46 -16.20 -7.05
C MET A 179 -15.66 -15.26 -6.88
N GLY A 180 -16.10 -14.56 -7.94
CA GLY A 180 -17.17 -13.56 -7.88
C GLY A 180 -16.73 -12.21 -7.33
N GLY A 181 -15.42 -11.96 -7.22
CA GLY A 181 -14.84 -10.70 -6.81
C GLY A 181 -14.54 -9.77 -8.00
N HIS A 182 -13.69 -8.77 -7.76
CA HIS A 182 -13.24 -7.81 -8.75
C HIS A 182 -11.76 -7.45 -8.55
N SER A 183 -11.18 -6.74 -9.52
CA SER A 183 -9.79 -6.24 -9.45
C SER A 183 -9.68 -4.78 -9.01
N TRP A 184 -10.78 -4.13 -8.64
CA TRP A 184 -10.79 -2.72 -8.22
C TRP A 184 -10.24 -2.48 -6.82
N ARG A 185 -9.49 -1.39 -6.70
CA ARG A 185 -9.09 -0.76 -5.45
C ARG A 185 -9.64 0.67 -5.39
N PRO A 186 -10.01 1.17 -4.20
CA PRO A 186 -10.44 2.55 -4.03
C PRO A 186 -9.35 3.54 -4.39
N ALA A 187 -9.72 4.80 -4.68
CA ALA A 187 -8.74 5.87 -4.83
C ALA A 187 -7.93 6.06 -3.53
N HIS A 188 -6.61 6.18 -3.64
CA HIS A 188 -5.73 6.38 -2.48
C HIS A 188 -4.43 7.09 -2.82
N VAL A 189 -3.83 7.67 -1.78
CA VAL A 189 -2.46 8.20 -1.80
C VAL A 189 -1.60 7.36 -0.89
N HIS A 190 -0.43 6.95 -1.39
CA HIS A 190 0.54 6.21 -0.61
C HIS A 190 1.57 7.12 0.05
N PHE A 191 2.05 6.68 1.21
CA PHE A 191 3.05 7.36 2.01
C PHE A 191 4.09 6.36 2.52
N LYS A 192 5.36 6.74 2.47
CA LYS A 192 6.44 6.06 3.19
C LYS A 192 7.21 7.09 4.00
N VAL A 193 7.01 7.07 5.31
CA VAL A 193 7.58 8.02 6.27
C VAL A 193 8.84 7.41 6.88
N LYS A 194 9.96 8.11 6.74
CA LYS A 194 11.30 7.66 7.15
C LYS A 194 11.97 8.73 8.00
N ALA A 195 12.60 8.31 9.09
CA ALA A 195 13.46 9.16 9.92
C ALA A 195 14.56 8.31 10.57
N PRO A 196 15.78 8.85 10.73
CA PRO A 196 16.85 8.13 11.44
C PRO A 196 16.44 7.75 12.87
N GLY A 197 16.63 6.49 13.24
CA GLY A 197 16.28 5.98 14.57
C GLY A 197 14.81 5.60 14.77
N TYR A 198 13.98 5.64 13.72
CA TYR A 198 12.58 5.25 13.74
C TYR A 198 12.30 4.10 12.77
N GLU A 199 11.31 3.29 13.08
CA GLU A 199 10.75 2.31 12.16
C GLU A 199 10.14 3.01 10.95
N THR A 200 10.35 2.46 9.75
CA THR A 200 9.70 3.00 8.55
C THR A 200 8.20 2.68 8.59
N LEU A 201 7.38 3.72 8.41
CA LEU A 201 5.93 3.60 8.25
C LEU A 201 5.58 3.64 6.77
N THR A 202 5.13 2.51 6.23
CA THR A 202 4.43 2.45 4.94
C THR A 202 2.93 2.43 5.21
N THR A 203 2.20 3.36 4.60
CA THR A 203 0.75 3.45 4.72
C THR A 203 0.12 4.05 3.46
N GLN A 204 -1.20 4.05 3.40
CA GLN A 204 -1.97 4.72 2.37
C GLN A 204 -3.26 5.27 2.98
N TYR A 205 -3.76 6.37 2.44
CA TYR A 205 -5.01 6.97 2.86
C TYR A 205 -6.02 7.00 1.72
N TYR A 206 -7.26 6.73 2.07
CA TYR A 206 -8.43 6.64 1.21
C TYR A 206 -9.35 7.84 1.43
N PHE A 207 -10.41 7.94 0.63
CA PHE A 207 -11.35 9.06 0.69
C PHE A 207 -12.74 8.56 1.10
N GLU A 208 -13.34 9.20 2.11
CA GLU A 208 -14.70 8.90 2.55
C GLU A 208 -15.71 8.94 1.39
N GLY A 209 -16.59 7.95 1.33
CA GLY A 209 -17.62 7.84 0.28
C GLY A 209 -17.10 7.48 -1.11
N GLY A 210 -15.79 7.25 -1.28
CA GLY A 210 -15.20 6.84 -2.55
C GLY A 210 -15.60 5.43 -2.97
N ASP A 211 -15.65 5.19 -4.28
CA ASP A 211 -15.90 3.86 -4.84
C ASP A 211 -14.89 2.84 -4.30
N TRP A 212 -15.36 1.61 -4.06
CA TRP A 212 -14.56 0.46 -3.60
C TRP A 212 -13.96 0.58 -2.20
N VAL A 213 -14.26 1.65 -1.44
CA VAL A 213 -13.74 1.80 -0.06
C VAL A 213 -14.28 0.70 0.86
N THR A 214 -15.50 0.23 0.62
CA THR A 214 -16.12 -0.85 1.40
C THR A 214 -15.86 -2.25 0.83
N ASP A 215 -15.23 -2.34 -0.34
CA ASP A 215 -14.99 -3.58 -1.07
C ASP A 215 -13.69 -3.42 -1.89
N ASP A 216 -12.54 -3.48 -1.21
CA ASP A 216 -11.22 -3.39 -1.82
C ASP A 216 -10.72 -4.81 -2.14
N CYS A 217 -10.31 -5.07 -3.38
CA CYS A 217 -9.89 -6.42 -3.79
C CYS A 217 -8.68 -6.95 -3.00
N CYS A 218 -7.88 -6.07 -2.41
CA CYS A 218 -6.72 -6.43 -1.58
C CYS A 218 -7.04 -6.50 -0.07
N ASN A 219 -8.27 -6.19 0.34
CA ASN A 219 -8.67 -6.06 1.76
C ASN A 219 -7.73 -5.14 2.56
N GLY A 220 -7.25 -4.04 1.96
CA GLY A 220 -6.25 -3.15 2.55
C GLY A 220 -6.84 -1.90 3.23
N VAL A 221 -8.15 -1.71 3.20
CA VAL A 221 -8.82 -0.54 3.77
C VAL A 221 -9.08 -0.76 5.26
N GLU A 222 -8.52 0.13 6.07
CA GLU A 222 -8.83 0.26 7.50
C GLU A 222 -9.57 1.57 7.75
N SER A 223 -10.51 1.59 8.70
CA SER A 223 -11.34 2.77 8.96
C SER A 223 -10.55 4.01 9.36
N SER A 224 -9.43 3.83 10.07
CA SER A 224 -8.50 4.91 10.44
C SER A 224 -7.73 5.52 9.26
N LEU A 225 -7.75 4.85 8.11
CA LEU A 225 -7.10 5.30 6.87
C LEU A 225 -8.07 6.00 5.92
N ILE A 226 -9.35 6.12 6.27
CA ILE A 226 -10.35 6.83 5.46
C ILE A 226 -10.38 8.29 5.91
N THR A 227 -10.10 9.21 4.98
CA THR A 227 -10.03 10.64 5.26
C THR A 227 -11.40 11.30 5.07
N PRO A 228 -11.88 12.12 6.02
CA PRO A 228 -13.19 12.78 5.92
C PRO A 228 -13.30 13.69 4.71
N ASP A 229 -14.48 13.82 4.12
CA ASP A 229 -14.72 14.68 2.94
C ASP A 229 -14.68 16.18 3.27
N VAL A 230 -13.47 16.75 3.27
CA VAL A 230 -13.18 18.17 3.54
C VAL A 230 -12.63 18.84 2.29
N VAL A 231 -13.22 20.00 1.94
CA VAL A 231 -12.79 20.85 0.83
C VAL A 231 -12.51 22.27 1.34
N GLU A 232 -11.35 22.81 0.99
CA GLU A 232 -10.92 24.18 1.33
C GLU A 232 -10.43 24.87 0.05
N ASP A 233 -10.90 26.10 -0.20
CA ASP A 233 -10.53 26.89 -1.38
C ASP A 233 -10.65 26.13 -2.71
N GLY A 234 -11.65 25.25 -2.82
CA GLY A 234 -11.91 24.44 -4.01
C GLY A 234 -11.02 23.21 -4.16
N ALA A 235 -10.15 22.90 -3.19
CA ALA A 235 -9.32 21.70 -3.17
C ALA A 235 -9.78 20.70 -2.11
N ARG A 236 -9.76 19.41 -2.44
CA ARG A 236 -9.92 18.33 -1.45
C ARG A 236 -8.74 18.40 -0.49
N VAL A 237 -8.98 18.29 0.81
CA VAL A 237 -7.92 18.37 1.84
C VAL A 237 -7.78 17.06 2.60
N MET A 238 -6.57 16.50 2.56
CA MET A 238 -6.16 15.34 3.34
C MET A 238 -5.29 15.83 4.51
N ASN A 239 -5.90 15.89 5.71
CA ASN A 239 -5.22 16.23 6.95
C ASN A 239 -4.75 14.94 7.64
N ILE A 240 -3.43 14.76 7.80
CA ILE A 240 -2.84 13.52 8.33
C ILE A 240 -1.93 13.81 9.52
N SER A 241 -2.06 13.00 10.57
CA SER A 241 -1.09 12.98 11.67
C SER A 241 -0.37 11.64 11.68
N PHE A 242 0.88 11.64 11.21
CA PHE A 242 1.74 10.47 11.27
C PHE A 242 2.37 10.36 12.66
N VAL A 243 2.30 9.16 13.24
CA VAL A 243 2.96 8.77 14.48
C VAL A 243 4.03 7.74 14.13
N MET A 244 5.28 8.01 14.51
CA MET A 244 6.42 7.13 14.29
C MET A 244 6.86 6.45 15.59
N GLU A 245 7.19 5.18 15.50
CA GLU A 245 7.73 4.39 16.60
C GLU A 245 9.26 4.29 16.47
N SER A 246 9.98 4.39 17.59
CA SER A 246 11.44 4.26 17.59
C SER A 246 11.84 2.88 17.08
N ALA A 247 12.89 2.81 16.26
CA ALA A 247 13.48 1.54 15.88
C ALA A 247 14.02 0.89 17.15
N HIS A 248 13.48 -0.26 17.52
CA HIS A 248 14.09 -1.05 18.58
C HIS A 248 15.46 -1.50 18.06
N ALA A 249 16.53 -1.29 18.84
CA ALA A 249 17.78 -1.97 18.56
C ALA A 249 17.45 -3.46 18.50
N GLU A 250 17.54 -4.08 17.32
CA GLU A 250 17.32 -5.52 17.18
C GLU A 250 18.24 -6.22 18.20
N ALA A 251 17.66 -6.72 19.28
CA ALA A 251 18.37 -7.59 20.20
C ALA A 251 18.68 -8.86 19.39
N GLY A 252 19.93 -8.94 18.93
CA GLY A 252 20.49 -9.93 18.01
C GLY A 252 19.67 -11.20 17.82
N ALA A 253 18.91 -11.27 16.72
CA ALA A 253 18.40 -12.52 16.19
C ALA A 253 19.49 -13.18 15.32
N ASN A 254 20.60 -13.57 15.95
CA ASN A 254 21.56 -14.55 15.42
C ASN A 254 22.35 -15.14 16.60
N ALA A 255 21.71 -16.06 17.32
CA ALA A 255 22.36 -17.11 18.12
C ALA A 255 21.44 -18.34 18.18
#